data_AF-A0A838S8M9-F1
#
_entry.id   AF-A0A838S8M9-F1
#
_cell.length_a   1.000
_cell.length_b   1.000
_cell.length_c   1.000
_cell.angle_alpha   90.00
_cell.angle_beta   90.00
_cell.angle_gamma   90.00
#
_symmetry.space_group_name_H-M   'P 1'
#
loop_
_entity.id
_entity.type
_entity.pdbx_description
1 polymer ?
#
loop_
_entity_poly.entity_id
_entity_poly.type
_entity_poly.pdbx_seq_one_letter_code
_entity_poly.pdbx_strand_id
1 'polypeptide(L)'
;LPVRYDGPDLELVAETAGCSIDDVIALHSQSAYTVAFNGFAPGFGYLTGLAPELQQPRLERPRERVPAGAVGIAGEFTGAYPRPSPGGWRLVGSTDAELFDPRRDSPALLHPGDQVRIQVLE
;
A
#
# COMPACT_ATOMS: atom_id res chain seq x y z
N LEU A 1 -9.86 2.49 2.63
CA LEU A 1 -8.94 3.02 1.61
C LEU A 1 -9.37 2.50 0.25
N PRO A 2 -9.94 3.32 -0.64
CA PRO A 2 -10.28 2.90 -1.99
C PRO A 2 -9.02 2.64 -2.82
N VAL A 3 -8.93 1.51 -3.51
CA VAL A 3 -7.74 1.11 -4.29
C VAL A 3 -8.15 0.53 -5.63
N ARG A 4 -7.54 1.06 -6.70
CA ARG A 4 -7.54 0.47 -8.04
C ARG A 4 -6.30 -0.41 -8.15
N TYR A 5 -6.44 -1.65 -8.60
CA TYR A 5 -5.32 -2.59 -8.72
C TYR A 5 -4.71 -2.51 -10.11
N ASP A 6 -3.95 -1.44 -10.35
CA ASP A 6 -3.28 -1.10 -11.62
C ASP A 6 -1.75 -0.99 -11.46
N GLY A 7 -1.20 -1.59 -10.40
CA GLY A 7 0.21 -1.46 -10.05
C GLY A 7 1.12 -2.29 -10.96
N PRO A 8 2.30 -1.78 -11.33
CA PRO A 8 3.22 -2.44 -12.27
C PRO A 8 3.89 -3.71 -11.73
N ASP A 9 3.76 -4.01 -10.43
CA ASP A 9 4.28 -5.24 -9.84
C ASP A 9 3.17 -6.27 -9.55
N LEU A 10 1.91 -5.98 -9.87
CA LEU A 10 0.77 -6.82 -9.50
C LEU A 10 0.90 -8.26 -10.03
N GLU A 11 1.24 -8.41 -11.31
CA GLU A 11 1.46 -9.70 -11.96
C GLU A 11 2.61 -10.47 -11.30
N LEU A 12 3.72 -9.78 -10.98
CA LEU A 12 4.87 -10.41 -10.33
C LEU A 12 4.53 -10.87 -8.91
N VAL A 13 3.74 -10.08 -8.18
CA VAL A 13 3.28 -10.46 -6.85
C VAL A 13 2.41 -11.72 -6.94
N ALA A 14 1.51 -11.81 -7.92
CA ALA A 14 0.71 -13.00 -8.16
C ALA A 14 1.58 -14.23 -8.48
N GLU A 15 2.55 -14.08 -9.39
CA GLU A 15 3.48 -15.12 -9.80
C GLU A 15 4.29 -15.67 -8.60
N THR A 16 4.88 -14.77 -7.83
CA THR A 16 5.73 -15.15 -6.68
C THR A 16 4.94 -15.68 -5.49
N ALA A 17 3.68 -15.26 -5.32
CA ALA A 17 2.73 -15.83 -4.37
C ALA A 17 2.16 -17.17 -4.83
N GLY A 18 2.33 -17.55 -6.11
CA GLY A 18 1.80 -18.79 -6.66
C GLY A 18 0.27 -18.78 -6.81
N CYS A 19 -0.34 -17.60 -7.04
CA CYS A 19 -1.79 -17.42 -7.15
C CYS A 19 -2.16 -16.53 -8.34
N SER A 20 -3.46 -16.35 -8.59
CA SER A 20 -3.94 -15.45 -9.65
C SER A 20 -3.93 -13.98 -9.19
N ILE A 21 -4.05 -13.04 -10.14
CA ILE A 21 -4.23 -11.62 -9.80
C ILE A 21 -5.50 -11.41 -8.97
N ASP A 22 -6.58 -12.11 -9.29
CA ASP A 22 -7.83 -12.05 -8.54
C ASP A 22 -7.64 -12.51 -7.09
N ASP A 23 -6.80 -13.53 -6.87
CA ASP A 23 -6.43 -13.97 -5.52
C ASP A 23 -5.60 -12.90 -4.78
N VAL A 24 -4.66 -12.22 -5.45
CA VAL A 24 -3.92 -11.09 -4.86
C VAL A 24 -4.87 -9.98 -4.44
N ILE A 25 -5.80 -9.61 -5.31
CA ILE A 25 -6.82 -8.60 -5.02
C ILE A 25 -7.67 -9.03 -3.83
N ALA A 26 -8.14 -10.28 -3.80
CA ALA A 26 -8.94 -10.81 -2.71
C ALA A 26 -8.17 -10.82 -1.38
N LEU A 27 -6.97 -11.40 -1.35
CA LEU A 27 -6.12 -11.48 -0.18
C LEU A 27 -5.77 -10.09 0.37
N HIS A 28 -5.41 -9.15 -0.51
CA HIS A 28 -5.07 -7.78 -0.11
C HIS A 28 -6.32 -7.00 0.35
N SER A 29 -7.45 -7.11 -0.35
CA SER A 29 -8.64 -6.32 -0.01
C SER A 29 -9.40 -6.82 1.22
N GLN A 30 -9.37 -8.12 1.49
CA GLN A 30 -10.09 -8.75 2.60
C GLN A 30 -9.27 -8.83 3.89
N SER A 31 -7.98 -8.49 3.85
CA SER A 31 -7.12 -8.42 5.03
C SER A 31 -7.58 -7.34 6.02
N ALA A 32 -7.46 -7.63 7.31
CA ALA A 32 -7.73 -6.69 8.39
C ALA A 32 -6.45 -5.94 8.74
N TYR A 33 -6.36 -4.67 8.34
CA TYR A 33 -5.16 -3.89 8.55
C TYR A 33 -5.23 -3.01 9.80
N THR A 34 -4.09 -2.90 10.49
CA THR A 34 -3.87 -1.89 11.53
C THR A 34 -2.71 -0.99 11.12
N VAL A 35 -2.85 0.32 11.28
CA VAL A 35 -1.71 1.24 11.13
C VAL A 35 -0.76 1.01 12.31
N ALA A 36 0.38 0.36 12.08
CA ALA A 36 1.35 0.07 13.13
C ALA A 36 2.07 1.34 13.58
N PHE A 37 2.51 2.16 12.63
CA PHE A 37 3.16 3.44 12.86
C PHE A 37 3.12 4.31 11.59
N ASN A 38 3.35 5.61 11.76
CA ASN A 38 3.65 6.52 10.66
C ASN A 38 5.15 6.82 10.59
N GLY A 39 5.67 7.03 9.39
CA GLY A 39 7.08 7.31 9.16
C GLY A 39 7.36 7.54 7.68
N PHE A 40 8.64 7.66 7.28
CA PHE A 40 9.08 7.89 5.90
C PHE A 40 8.69 9.24 5.27
N ALA A 41 7.41 9.58 5.23
CA ALA A 41 6.88 10.86 4.76
C ALA A 41 5.60 11.25 5.54
N PRO A 42 5.27 12.55 5.63
CA PRO A 42 4.01 12.98 6.26
C PRO A 42 2.80 12.28 5.63
N GLY A 43 1.99 11.62 6.46
CA GLY A 43 0.80 10.86 6.06
C GLY A 43 1.05 9.43 5.55
N PHE A 44 2.29 8.96 5.49
CA PHE A 44 2.56 7.56 5.17
C PHE A 44 2.34 6.71 6.42
N GLY A 45 1.38 5.78 6.35
CA GLY A 45 1.11 4.77 7.37
C GLY A 45 1.65 3.41 6.94
N TYR A 46 2.33 2.71 7.85
CA TYR A 46 2.71 1.31 7.68
C TYR A 46 1.60 0.44 8.23
N LEU A 47 0.93 -0.34 7.36
CA LEU A 47 -0.19 -1.18 7.72
C LEU A 47 0.28 -2.63 7.89
N THR A 48 0.07 -3.22 9.05
CA THR A 48 0.28 -4.65 9.31
C THR A 48 -1.02 -5.43 9.13
N GLY A 49 -0.90 -6.75 8.93
CA GLY A 49 -2.04 -7.64 8.62
C GLY A 49 -2.07 -8.14 7.18
N LEU A 50 -1.00 -7.87 6.40
CA LEU A 50 -0.85 -8.41 5.05
C LEU A 50 -0.75 -9.94 5.09
N ALA A 51 -1.56 -10.59 4.26
CA ALA A 51 -1.53 -12.03 4.04
C ALA A 51 -0.08 -12.52 3.80
N PRO A 52 0.40 -13.56 4.52
CA PRO A 52 1.77 -14.08 4.36
C PRO A 52 2.18 -14.40 2.92
N GLU A 53 1.22 -14.87 2.12
CA GLU A 53 1.38 -15.20 0.70
C GLU A 53 1.77 -13.98 -0.15
N LEU A 54 1.34 -12.78 0.25
CA LEU A 54 1.63 -11.54 -0.46
C LEU A 54 2.89 -10.84 0.02
N GLN A 55 3.59 -11.36 1.03
CA GLN A 55 4.77 -10.67 1.57
C GLN A 55 5.93 -10.71 0.59
N GLN A 56 6.44 -9.53 0.24
CA GLN A 56 7.49 -9.37 -0.78
C GLN A 56 8.74 -8.71 -0.20
N PRO A 57 9.95 -9.11 -0.59
CA PRO A 57 11.11 -8.28 -0.30
C PRO A 57 10.99 -6.92 -1.00
N ARG A 58 11.65 -5.91 -0.45
CA ARG A 58 11.85 -4.64 -1.17
C ARG A 58 12.63 -4.89 -2.45
N LEU A 59 12.42 -4.05 -3.45
CA LEU A 59 13.27 -4.00 -4.65
C LEU A 59 14.73 -3.83 -4.24
N GLU A 60 15.62 -4.59 -4.89
CA GLU A 60 17.06 -4.44 -4.73
C GLU A 60 17.53 -3.02 -5.08
N ARG A 61 16.93 -2.44 -6.12
CA ARG A 61 17.13 -1.05 -6.53
C ARG A 61 15.79 -0.31 -6.45
N PRO A 62 15.65 0.70 -5.58
CA PRO A 62 14.40 1.46 -5.48
C PRO A 62 14.13 2.22 -6.78
N ARG A 63 12.85 2.42 -7.09
CA ARG A 63 12.42 3.34 -8.15
C ARG A 63 12.85 4.75 -7.75
N GLU A 64 13.40 5.49 -8.71
CA GLU A 64 13.73 6.91 -8.50
C GLU A 64 12.48 7.74 -8.20
N ARG A 65 11.33 7.33 -8.76
CA ARG A 65 10.05 7.99 -8.56
C ARG A 65 8.91 6.98 -8.50
N VAL A 66 8.21 6.99 -7.38
CA VAL A 66 6.90 6.38 -7.15
C VAL A 66 5.86 7.50 -7.15
N PRO A 67 4.73 7.38 -7.85
CA PRO A 67 3.71 8.42 -7.86
C PRO A 67 3.00 8.55 -6.50
N ALA A 68 2.41 9.72 -6.24
CA ALA A 68 1.48 9.87 -5.13
C ALA A 68 0.27 8.94 -5.34
N GLY A 69 -0.29 8.45 -4.24
CA GLY A 69 -1.38 7.49 -4.27
C GLY A 69 -0.96 6.06 -4.60
N ALA A 70 0.30 5.80 -4.99
CA ALA A 70 0.73 4.43 -5.25
C ALA A 70 0.54 3.57 -3.99
N VAL A 71 -0.04 2.39 -4.14
CA VAL A 71 -0.23 1.39 -3.08
C VAL A 71 0.82 0.32 -3.27
N GLY A 72 1.58 0.01 -2.23
CA GLY A 72 2.62 -1.00 -2.30
C GLY A 72 2.73 -1.89 -1.09
N ILE A 73 3.49 -2.96 -1.27
CA ILE A 73 3.77 -3.99 -0.27
C ILE A 73 5.29 -4.19 -0.11
N ALA A 74 5.73 -4.42 1.13
CA ALA A 74 7.09 -4.82 1.46
C ALA A 74 7.15 -5.48 2.85
N GLY A 75 7.71 -6.69 2.91
CA GLY A 75 7.66 -7.54 4.10
C GLY A 75 6.20 -7.79 4.49
N GLU A 76 5.92 -7.66 5.78
CA GLU A 76 4.58 -7.76 6.35
C GLU A 76 3.71 -6.51 6.15
N PHE A 77 4.23 -5.46 5.51
CA PHE A 77 3.57 -4.17 5.41
C PHE A 77 2.90 -3.94 4.05
N THR A 78 1.75 -3.28 4.09
CA THR A 78 1.18 -2.52 2.97
C THR A 78 1.03 -1.04 3.33
N GLY A 79 0.75 -0.19 2.36
CA GLY A 79 0.71 1.26 2.57
C GLY A 79 0.62 2.02 1.25
N ALA A 80 0.27 3.30 1.35
CA ALA A 80 0.10 4.17 0.21
C ALA A 80 0.99 5.41 0.31
N TYR A 81 1.59 5.80 -0.83
CA TYR A 81 2.54 6.91 -0.91
C TYR A 81 1.79 8.26 -0.92
N PRO A 82 1.95 9.13 0.10
CA PRO A 82 1.17 10.39 0.19
C PRO A 82 1.63 11.45 -0.82
N ARG A 83 2.83 11.29 -1.38
CA ARG A 83 3.45 12.23 -2.32
C ARG A 83 4.45 11.49 -3.20
N PRO A 84 4.88 12.07 -4.34
CA PRO A 84 5.90 11.46 -5.15
C PRO A 84 7.23 11.39 -4.40
N SER A 85 7.87 10.22 -4.39
CA SER A 85 9.16 9.98 -3.73
C SER A 85 9.87 8.77 -4.35
N PRO A 86 11.19 8.59 -4.14
CA PRO A 86 11.83 7.31 -4.37
C PRO A 86 11.21 6.21 -3.50
N GLY A 87 11.16 4.97 -3.99
CA GLY A 87 10.50 3.88 -3.26
C GLY A 87 10.88 2.50 -3.77
N GLY A 88 11.09 1.57 -2.84
CA GLY A 88 11.47 0.18 -3.13
C GLY A 88 10.38 -0.84 -2.82
N TRP A 89 9.12 -0.42 -2.67
CA TRP A 89 8.01 -1.34 -2.43
C TRP A 89 7.48 -1.90 -3.76
N ARG A 90 6.92 -3.11 -3.72
CA ARG A 90 6.19 -3.67 -4.86
C ARG A 90 4.86 -2.93 -4.98
N LEU A 91 4.60 -2.29 -6.11
CA LEU A 91 3.44 -1.46 -6.34
C LEU A 91 2.33 -2.33 -6.96
N VAL A 92 1.23 -2.49 -6.22
CA VAL A 92 0.10 -3.37 -6.59
C VAL A 92 -1.13 -2.59 -7.04
N GLY A 93 -1.16 -1.27 -6.80
CA GLY A 93 -2.27 -0.43 -7.21
C GLY A 93 -2.06 1.04 -6.92
N SER A 94 -3.16 1.79 -6.93
CA SER A 94 -3.22 3.22 -6.68
C SER A 94 -4.49 3.64 -5.94
N THR A 95 -4.44 4.80 -5.28
CA THR A 95 -5.56 5.43 -4.60
C THR A 95 -5.56 6.93 -4.83
N ASP A 96 -6.74 7.51 -5.03
CA ASP A 96 -6.94 8.97 -5.05
C ASP A 96 -7.24 9.55 -3.66
N ALA A 97 -7.18 8.72 -2.60
CA ALA A 97 -7.39 9.18 -1.24
C ALA A 97 -6.32 10.21 -0.84
N GLU A 98 -6.75 11.37 -0.37
CA GLU A 98 -5.86 12.40 0.17
C GLU A 98 -5.29 11.95 1.52
N LEU A 99 -4.10 11.34 1.49
CA LEU A 99 -3.44 10.75 2.66
C LEU A 99 -2.85 11.80 3.63
N PHE A 100 -2.56 13.00 3.11
CA PHE A 100 -2.01 14.10 3.89
C PHE A 100 -2.46 15.46 3.33
N ASP A 101 -3.09 16.29 4.16
CA ASP A 101 -3.31 17.71 3.87
C ASP A 101 -2.96 18.54 5.13
N PRO A 102 -1.91 19.38 5.10
CA PRO A 102 -1.49 20.18 6.26
C PRO A 102 -2.54 21.22 6.71
N ARG A 103 -3.58 21.46 5.90
CA ARG A 103 -4.66 22.42 6.20
C ARG A 103 -5.83 21.79 6.95
N ARG A 104 -5.89 20.45 7.07
CA ARG A 104 -6.92 19.75 7.84
C ARG A 104 -6.61 19.79 9.34
N ASP A 105 -7.66 19.80 10.16
CA ASP A 105 -7.54 19.68 11.61
C ASP A 105 -6.80 18.39 12.03
N SER A 106 -7.02 17.31 11.27
CA SER A 106 -6.21 16.08 11.33
C SER A 106 -5.46 15.92 10.00
N PRO A 107 -4.18 16.32 9.92
CA PRO A 107 -3.47 16.37 8.64
C PRO A 107 -3.29 15.03 7.95
N ALA A 108 -3.03 13.96 8.72
CA ALA A 108 -2.89 12.62 8.18
C ALA A 108 -4.24 11.90 8.14
N LEU A 109 -4.49 11.15 7.07
CA LEU A 109 -5.66 10.28 6.98
C LEU A 109 -5.52 9.03 7.86
N LEU A 110 -4.29 8.54 8.04
CA LEU A 110 -3.97 7.27 8.71
C LEU A 110 -3.15 7.55 9.97
N HIS A 111 -3.68 7.19 11.14
CA HIS A 111 -3.05 7.36 12.46
C HIS A 111 -2.71 6.01 13.08
N PRO A 112 -1.67 5.90 13.93
CA PRO A 112 -1.30 4.64 14.56
C PRO A 112 -2.46 4.09 15.40
N GLY A 113 -2.76 2.80 15.22
CA GLY A 113 -3.90 2.12 15.84
C GLY A 113 -5.17 2.11 15.00
N ASP A 114 -5.26 2.92 13.93
CA ASP A 114 -6.43 2.90 13.04
C ASP A 114 -6.61 1.53 12.39
N GLN A 115 -7.87 1.07 12.34
CA GLN A 115 -8.27 -0.09 11.56
C GLN A 115 -8.58 0.35 10.13
N VAL A 116 -7.90 -0.26 9.16
CA VAL A 116 -8.05 0.10 7.74
C VAL A 116 -8.61 -1.09 6.98
N ARG A 117 -9.68 -0.84 6.21
CA ARG A 117 -10.18 -1.77 5.19
C ARG A 117 -9.88 -1.22 3.81
N ILE A 118 -9.50 -2.09 2.90
CA ILE A 118 -9.31 -1.74 1.49
C ILE A 118 -10.65 -1.96 0.76
N GLN A 119 -11.04 -0.97 -0.04
CA GLN A 119 -12.19 -1.05 -0.92
C GLN A 119 -11.67 -1.14 -2.35
N VAL A 120 -11.99 -2.22 -3.06
CA VAL A 120 -11.62 -2.40 -4.46
C VAL A 120 -12.41 -1.40 -5.31
N LEU A 121 -11.72 -0.67 -6.18
CA LEU A 121 -12.31 0.13 -7.25
C LEU A 121 -12.06 -0.54 -8.59
N GLU A 122 -13.07 -0.46 -9.47
CA GLU A 122 -12.95 -0.79 -10.90
C GLU A 122 -12.08 0.23 -11.61
#